data_AF-A0A976L285-F1
#
_entry.id   AF-A0A976L285-F1
#
_cell.length_a   1.000
_cell.length_b   1.000
_cell.length_c   1.000
_cell.angle_alpha   90.00
_cell.angle_beta   90.00
_cell.angle_gamma   90.00
#
_symmetry.space_group_name_H-M   'P 1'
#
loop_
_entity.id
_entity.type
_entity.pdbx_description
1 polymer ?
#
loop_
_entity_poly.entity_id
_entity_poly.type
_entity_poly.pdbx_seq_one_letter_code
_entity_poly.pdbx_strand_id
1 'polypeptide(L)'
;MKTIFVKLLLIFALVFTTSTLMADDFTDAMAKARKNLKSAGETADEKALMKSRGEFERILQLKKNQWIVYYYIAYVDYNISMLGAKDQNFDKVKKYTESAMDILNKSTDLNPDFSYSYVLRLALTFNRWMYEQDKMADIIAKTTAADETAKSLDPDNPRYY
;
A
#
# COMPACT_ATOMS: atom_id res chain seq x y z
N MET A 1 -5.05 -40.55 -45.18
CA MET A 1 -4.02 -40.09 -44.21
C MET A 1 -4.01 -38.57 -44.01
N LYS A 2 -3.96 -37.75 -45.07
CA LYS A 2 -3.98 -36.28 -44.96
C LYS A 2 -5.22 -35.69 -44.27
N THR A 3 -6.39 -36.31 -44.44
CA THR A 3 -7.66 -35.86 -43.82
C THR A 3 -7.79 -36.20 -42.34
N ILE A 4 -7.04 -37.19 -41.84
CA ILE A 4 -7.00 -37.54 -40.41
C ILE A 4 -6.08 -36.57 -39.66
N PHE A 5 -4.96 -36.20 -40.27
CA PHE A 5 -4.03 -35.19 -39.73
C PHE A 5 -4.68 -33.81 -39.58
N VAL A 6 -5.49 -33.39 -40.56
CA VAL A 6 -6.22 -32.11 -40.51
C VAL A 6 -7.29 -32.10 -39.41
N LYS A 7 -7.97 -33.23 -39.16
CA LYS A 7 -8.94 -33.35 -38.06
C LYS A 7 -8.28 -33.38 -36.68
N LEU A 8 -7.09 -33.98 -36.56
CA LEU A 8 -6.30 -33.95 -35.31
C LEU A 8 -5.80 -32.53 -34.98
N LEU A 9 -5.40 -31.75 -36.00
CA LEU A 9 -4.96 -30.36 -35.84
C LEU A 9 -6.11 -29.43 -35.41
N LEU A 10 -7.33 -29.69 -35.90
CA LEU A 10 -8.54 -28.95 -35.52
C LEU A 10 -9.01 -29.23 -34.08
N ILE A 11 -8.72 -30.42 -33.53
CA ILE A 11 -9.01 -30.76 -32.14
C ILE A 11 -7.98 -30.12 -31.18
N PHE A 12 -6.73 -29.96 -31.61
CA PHE A 12 -5.69 -29.29 -30.83
C PHE A 12 -5.89 -27.76 -30.75
N ALA A 13 -6.58 -27.17 -31.74
CA ALA A 13 -6.90 -25.73 -31.75
C ALA A 13 -8.03 -25.33 -30.79
N LEU A 14 -8.76 -26.28 -30.21
CA LEU A 14 -9.92 -26.00 -29.33
C LEU A 14 -9.58 -25.92 -27.83
N VAL A 15 -8.31 -26.08 -27.45
CA VAL A 15 -7.87 -26.08 -26.03
C VAL A 15 -7.28 -24.74 -25.59
N PHE A 16 -7.35 -23.70 -26.43
CA PHE A 16 -7.20 -22.32 -25.94
C PHE A 16 -8.49 -21.88 -25.24
N THR A 17 -8.76 -22.48 -24.08
CA THR A 17 -9.62 -21.83 -23.09
C THR A 17 -8.87 -20.58 -22.65
N THR A 18 -9.29 -19.44 -23.19
CA THR A 18 -9.01 -18.15 -22.56
C THR A 18 -9.55 -18.24 -21.14
N SER A 19 -8.66 -18.52 -20.18
CA SER A 19 -8.93 -18.25 -18.78
C SER A 19 -9.05 -16.74 -18.70
N THR A 20 -10.26 -16.23 -18.93
CA THR A 20 -10.65 -14.93 -18.42
C THR A 20 -10.47 -15.06 -16.92
N LEU A 21 -9.35 -14.57 -16.40
CA LEU A 21 -9.13 -14.33 -14.99
C LEU A 21 -10.24 -13.37 -14.57
N MET A 22 -11.41 -13.92 -14.22
CA MET A 22 -12.41 -13.20 -13.43
C MET A 22 -11.64 -12.78 -12.18
N ALA A 23 -11.43 -11.47 -12.05
CA ALA A 23 -10.79 -10.92 -10.86
C ALA A 23 -11.60 -11.41 -9.65
N ASP A 24 -10.91 -11.96 -8.66
CA ASP A 24 -11.59 -12.40 -7.45
C ASP A 24 -12.06 -11.18 -6.64
N ASP A 25 -13.00 -11.41 -5.72
CA ASP A 25 -13.60 -10.35 -4.90
C ASP A 25 -12.54 -9.46 -4.23
N PHE A 26 -11.39 -10.04 -3.86
CA PHE A 26 -10.25 -9.31 -3.33
C PHE A 26 -9.62 -8.36 -4.34
N THR A 27 -9.30 -8.83 -5.54
CA THR A 27 -8.63 -8.05 -6.58
C THR A 27 -9.50 -6.87 -7.01
N ASP A 28 -10.80 -7.10 -7.20
CA ASP A 28 -11.75 -6.05 -7.58
C ASP A 28 -11.96 -5.03 -6.46
N ALA A 29 -12.11 -5.50 -5.21
CA ALA A 29 -12.25 -4.61 -4.07
C ALA A 29 -10.99 -3.75 -3.87
N MET A 30 -9.79 -4.35 -3.99
CA MET A 30 -8.53 -3.62 -3.92
C MET A 30 -8.38 -2.59 -5.04
N ALA A 31 -8.72 -2.94 -6.28
CA ALA A 31 -8.65 -2.01 -7.41
C ALA A 31 -9.57 -0.80 -7.18
N LYS A 32 -10.81 -1.05 -6.74
CA LYS A 32 -11.78 0.00 -6.40
C LYS A 32 -11.31 0.89 -5.25
N ALA A 33 -10.84 0.30 -4.14
CA ALA A 33 -10.37 1.03 -2.97
C ALA A 33 -9.14 1.90 -3.30
N ARG A 34 -8.20 1.40 -4.10
CA ARG A 34 -7.05 2.20 -4.57
C ARG A 34 -7.47 3.39 -5.44
N LYS A 35 -8.45 3.19 -6.32
CA LYS A 35 -8.99 4.29 -7.15
C LYS A 35 -9.63 5.36 -6.26
N ASN A 36 -10.45 4.96 -5.29
CA ASN A 36 -11.08 5.88 -4.35
C ASN A 36 -10.04 6.64 -3.51
N LEU A 37 -9.02 5.95 -3.01
CA LEU A 37 -7.93 6.56 -2.28
C LEU A 37 -7.18 7.60 -3.13
N LYS A 38 -6.85 7.25 -4.38
CA LYS A 38 -6.19 8.18 -5.30
C LYS A 38 -7.02 9.47 -5.45
N SER A 39 -8.32 9.34 -5.74
CA SER A 39 -9.19 10.51 -5.88
C SER A 39 -9.32 11.31 -4.57
N ALA A 40 -9.39 10.65 -3.42
CA ALA A 40 -9.45 11.31 -2.11
C ALA A 40 -8.16 12.09 -1.78
N GLY A 41 -7.00 11.54 -2.12
CA GLY A 41 -5.71 12.20 -1.96
C GLY A 41 -5.57 13.44 -2.86
N GLU A 42 -6.02 13.34 -4.12
CA GLU A 42 -5.98 14.46 -5.08
C GLU A 42 -6.86 15.65 -4.64
N THR A 43 -7.99 15.39 -3.97
CA THR A 43 -8.88 16.45 -3.48
C THR A 43 -8.58 16.91 -2.06
N ALA A 44 -7.61 16.28 -1.37
CA ALA A 44 -7.33 16.53 0.04
C ALA A 44 -8.58 16.44 0.95
N ASP A 45 -9.55 15.58 0.59
CA ASP A 45 -10.80 15.42 1.33
C ASP A 45 -10.62 14.38 2.45
N GLU A 46 -10.51 14.86 3.69
CA GLU A 46 -10.35 14.00 4.88
C GLU A 46 -11.50 12.99 5.04
N LYS A 47 -12.75 13.36 4.71
CA LYS A 47 -13.88 12.42 4.81
C LYS A 47 -13.75 11.31 3.76
N ALA A 48 -13.31 11.65 2.54
CA ALA A 48 -13.06 10.67 1.49
C ALA A 48 -11.87 9.74 1.83
N LEU A 49 -10.83 10.27 2.48
CA LEU A 49 -9.71 9.48 2.99
C LEU A 49 -10.20 8.49 4.07
N MET A 50 -10.96 8.96 5.07
CA MET A 50 -11.53 8.10 6.11
C MET A 50 -12.44 7.01 5.54
N LYS A 51 -13.24 7.34 4.51
CA LYS A 51 -14.04 6.34 3.79
C LYS A 51 -13.16 5.28 3.12
N SER A 52 -12.07 5.70 2.48
CA SER A 52 -11.11 4.80 1.83
C SER A 52 -10.42 3.90 2.86
N ARG A 53 -10.08 4.43 4.04
CA ARG A 53 -9.56 3.63 5.17
C ARG A 53 -10.50 2.48 5.52
N GLY A 54 -11.79 2.78 5.69
CA GLY A 54 -12.82 1.78 6.00
C GLY A 54 -13.08 0.78 4.85
N GLU A 55 -12.83 1.14 3.60
CA GLU A 55 -12.84 0.20 2.47
C GLU A 55 -11.73 -0.85 2.63
N PHE A 56 -10.50 -0.44 2.94
CA PHE A 56 -9.41 -1.38 3.17
C PHE A 56 -9.61 -2.23 4.44
N GLU A 57 -10.18 -1.69 5.51
CA GLU A 57 -10.53 -2.49 6.71
C GLU A 57 -11.55 -3.59 6.42
N ARG A 58 -12.51 -3.34 5.51
CA ARG A 58 -13.43 -4.38 5.03
C ARG A 58 -12.72 -5.40 4.16
N ILE A 59 -11.82 -4.98 3.27
CA ILE A 59 -11.01 -5.88 2.45
C ILE A 59 -10.14 -6.79 3.32
N LEU A 60 -9.64 -6.26 4.45
CA LEU A 60 -8.84 -7.03 5.40
C LEU A 60 -9.61 -8.25 5.96
N GLN A 61 -10.94 -8.19 6.02
CA GLN A 61 -11.80 -9.31 6.45
C GLN A 61 -11.76 -10.50 5.49
N LEU A 62 -11.33 -10.29 4.23
CA LEU A 62 -11.14 -11.36 3.25
C LEU A 62 -9.89 -12.21 3.55
N LYS A 63 -9.03 -11.78 4.49
CA LYS A 63 -7.82 -12.48 4.96
C LYS A 63 -6.84 -12.89 3.84
N LYS A 64 -6.91 -12.23 2.68
CA LYS A 64 -6.03 -12.45 1.54
C LYS A 64 -5.00 -11.33 1.44
N ASN A 65 -3.73 -11.68 1.21
CA ASN A 65 -2.62 -10.73 1.03
C ASN A 65 -2.62 -9.58 2.06
N GLN A 66 -2.87 -9.89 3.34
CA GLN A 66 -3.17 -8.86 4.35
C GLN A 66 -2.07 -7.80 4.48
N TRP A 67 -0.81 -8.15 4.24
CA TRP A 67 0.32 -7.23 4.25
C TRP A 67 0.11 -6.02 3.32
N ILE A 68 -0.47 -6.21 2.13
CA ILE A 68 -0.69 -5.11 1.18
C ILE A 68 -1.87 -4.24 1.62
N VAL A 69 -2.88 -4.86 2.24
CA VAL A 69 -4.04 -4.13 2.77
C VAL A 69 -3.60 -3.26 3.95
N TYR A 70 -2.80 -3.79 4.88
CA TYR A 70 -2.20 -3.02 5.96
C TYR A 70 -1.35 -1.87 5.43
N TYR A 71 -0.51 -2.10 4.40
CA TYR A 71 0.24 -1.04 3.75
C TYR A 71 -0.68 0.11 3.28
N TYR A 72 -1.79 -0.20 2.60
CA TYR A 72 -2.70 0.84 2.12
C TYR A 72 -3.47 1.54 3.24
N ILE A 73 -3.84 0.86 4.33
CA ILE A 73 -4.44 1.51 5.49
C ILE A 73 -3.44 2.51 6.11
N ALA A 74 -2.18 2.10 6.31
CA ALA A 74 -1.12 2.99 6.79
C ALA A 74 -0.88 4.16 5.83
N TYR A 75 -0.96 3.92 4.52
CA TYR A 75 -0.82 4.98 3.51
C TYR A 75 -1.98 5.98 3.58
N VAL A 76 -3.21 5.55 3.87
CA VAL A 76 -4.33 6.49 4.13
C VAL A 76 -4.04 7.35 5.36
N ASP A 77 -3.62 6.74 6.46
CA ASP A 77 -3.28 7.46 7.70
C ASP A 77 -2.14 8.45 7.47
N TYR A 78 -1.12 8.10 6.69
CA TYR A 78 -0.08 9.03 6.24
C TYR A 78 -0.68 10.24 5.50
N ASN A 79 -1.59 10.03 4.55
CA ASN A 79 -2.25 11.15 3.83
C ASN A 79 -3.02 12.07 4.78
N ILE A 80 -3.72 11.52 5.78
CA ILE A 80 -4.44 12.32 6.79
C ILE A 80 -3.45 13.07 7.70
N SER A 81 -2.33 12.45 8.05
CA SER A 81 -1.23 13.13 8.76
C SER A 81 -0.71 14.32 7.96
N MET A 82 -0.57 14.20 6.64
CA MET A 82 -0.12 15.31 5.79
C MET A 82 -1.16 16.44 5.70
N LEU A 83 -2.46 16.15 5.78
CA LEU A 83 -3.48 17.18 5.96
C LEU A 83 -3.31 17.90 7.30
N GLY A 84 -3.02 17.16 8.37
CA GLY A 84 -2.69 17.73 9.67
C GLY A 84 -1.49 18.67 9.61
N ALA A 85 -0.43 18.29 8.90
CA ALA A 85 0.76 19.13 8.72
C ALA A 85 0.43 20.42 7.97
N LYS A 86 -0.38 20.33 6.89
CA LYS A 86 -0.86 21.48 6.12
C LYS A 86 -1.67 22.45 6.98
N ASP A 87 -2.51 21.92 7.87
CA ASP A 87 -3.35 22.71 8.77
C ASP A 87 -2.62 23.15 10.07
N GLN A 88 -1.31 22.86 10.19
CA GLN A 88 -0.51 23.06 11.41
C GLN A 88 -1.10 22.40 12.67
N ASN A 89 -1.86 21.32 12.49
CA ASN A 89 -2.45 20.52 13.56
C ASN A 89 -1.53 19.34 13.89
N PHE A 90 -0.52 19.58 14.74
CA PHE A 90 0.49 18.57 15.07
C PHE A 90 -0.05 17.40 15.92
N ASP A 91 -1.14 17.58 16.65
CA ASP A 91 -1.83 16.47 17.31
C ASP A 91 -2.44 15.50 16.29
N LYS A 92 -3.00 16.03 15.19
CA LYS A 92 -3.46 15.22 14.05
C LYS A 92 -2.28 14.52 13.38
N VAL A 93 -1.18 15.24 13.13
CA VAL A 93 0.05 14.64 12.57
C VAL A 93 0.50 13.46 13.42
N LYS A 94 0.63 13.66 14.74
CA LYS A 94 1.04 12.63 15.69
C LYS A 94 0.10 11.42 15.66
N LYS A 95 -1.19 11.65 15.88
CA LYS A 95 -2.22 10.60 15.94
C LYS A 95 -2.16 9.69 14.71
N TYR A 96 -2.14 10.26 13.52
CA TYR A 96 -2.19 9.47 12.30
C TYR A 96 -0.82 8.92 11.89
N THR A 97 0.29 9.56 12.27
CA THR A 97 1.63 8.99 12.10
C THR A 97 1.82 7.75 12.97
N GLU A 98 1.41 7.80 14.24
CA GLU A 98 1.49 6.65 15.15
C GLU A 98 0.57 5.50 14.70
N SER A 99 -0.69 5.81 14.33
CA SER A 99 -1.63 4.83 13.75
C SER A 99 -1.04 4.16 12.50
N ALA A 100 -0.46 4.95 11.58
CA ALA A 100 0.14 4.42 10.37
C ALA A 100 1.34 3.50 10.68
N MET A 101 2.21 3.88 11.63
CA MET A 101 3.36 3.06 12.04
C MET A 101 2.92 1.71 12.63
N ASP A 102 1.93 1.70 13.52
CA ASP A 102 1.39 0.48 14.12
C ASP A 102 0.80 -0.48 13.08
N ILE A 103 0.11 0.07 12.08
CA ILE A 103 -0.48 -0.69 10.99
C ILE A 103 0.59 -1.18 10.02
N LEU A 104 1.58 -0.35 9.73
CA LEU A 104 2.68 -0.68 8.84
C LEU A 104 3.59 -1.76 9.41
N ASN A 105 3.74 -1.83 10.74
CA ASN A 105 4.42 -2.96 11.40
C ASN A 105 3.74 -4.29 11.05
N LYS A 106 2.41 -4.37 11.06
CA LYS A 106 1.67 -5.58 10.64
C LYS A 106 1.91 -5.93 9.17
N SER A 107 2.16 -4.94 8.31
CA SER A 107 2.55 -5.19 6.92
C SER A 107 3.92 -5.87 6.85
N THR A 108 4.93 -5.30 7.52
CA THR A 108 6.30 -5.84 7.52
C THR A 108 6.44 -7.16 8.28
N ASP A 109 5.62 -7.39 9.31
CA ASP A 109 5.60 -8.67 10.04
C ASP A 109 5.11 -9.82 9.15
N LEU A 110 4.18 -9.52 8.23
CA LEU A 110 3.62 -10.50 7.29
C LEU A 110 4.43 -10.63 6.00
N ASN A 111 5.08 -9.55 5.57
CA ASN A 111 5.94 -9.54 4.38
C ASN A 111 7.12 -8.57 4.58
N PRO A 112 8.24 -9.05 5.16
CA PRO A 112 9.42 -8.22 5.43
C PRO A 112 10.18 -7.81 4.15
N ASP A 113 9.89 -8.44 3.01
CA ASP A 113 10.56 -8.12 1.75
C ASP A 113 9.80 -7.06 0.92
N PHE A 114 8.67 -6.54 1.44
CA PHE A 114 7.89 -5.52 0.75
C PHE A 114 8.50 -4.13 0.93
N SER A 115 9.45 -3.77 0.05
CA SER A 115 10.20 -2.49 0.05
C SER A 115 9.31 -1.24 0.21
N TYR A 116 8.11 -1.26 -0.36
CA TYR A 116 7.10 -0.20 -0.32
C TYR A 116 6.70 0.18 1.12
N SER A 117 6.70 -0.79 2.03
CA SER A 117 6.45 -0.53 3.46
C SER A 117 7.61 0.20 4.13
N TYR A 118 8.85 -0.05 3.71
CA TYR A 118 10.01 0.67 4.25
C TYR A 118 10.13 2.10 3.70
N VAL A 119 9.75 2.33 2.45
CA VAL A 119 9.62 3.70 1.90
C VAL A 119 8.57 4.51 2.68
N LEU A 120 7.41 3.91 2.98
CA LEU A 120 6.40 4.60 3.81
C LEU A 120 6.88 4.81 5.25
N ARG A 121 7.63 3.85 5.81
CA ARG A 121 8.23 3.96 7.15
C ARG A 121 9.22 5.12 7.23
N LEU A 122 10.00 5.37 6.18
CA LEU A 122 10.87 6.54 6.08
C LEU A 122 10.06 7.84 6.22
N ALA A 123 8.99 8.01 5.45
CA ALA A 123 8.15 9.21 5.49
C ALA A 123 7.48 9.40 6.86
N LEU A 124 6.93 8.34 7.43
CA LEU A 124 6.29 8.36 8.75
C LEU A 124 7.28 8.64 9.89
N THR A 125 8.47 8.03 9.83
CA THR A 125 9.52 8.29 10.81
C THR A 125 9.95 9.75 10.73
N PHE A 126 10.07 10.30 9.53
CA PHE A 126 10.37 11.71 9.35
C PHE A 126 9.26 12.59 9.94
N ASN A 127 7.97 12.36 9.67
CA ASN A 127 6.86 13.15 10.23
C ASN A 127 6.94 13.40 11.75
N ARG A 128 7.58 12.48 12.50
CA ARG A 128 7.85 12.65 13.94
C ARG A 128 8.56 13.95 14.30
N TRP A 129 9.38 14.52 13.41
CA TRP A 129 10.10 15.77 13.69
C TRP A 129 9.15 16.94 14.00
N MET A 130 7.91 16.90 13.49
CA MET A 130 6.90 17.94 13.72
C MET A 130 6.37 17.95 15.16
N TYR A 131 6.50 16.85 15.90
CA TYR A 131 5.94 16.69 17.26
C TYR A 131 6.89 16.05 18.28
N GLU A 132 8.09 15.62 17.88
CA GLU A 132 9.16 15.08 18.74
C GLU A 132 10.52 15.75 18.40
N GLN A 133 10.58 17.08 18.50
CA GLN A 133 11.77 17.85 18.11
C GLN A 133 13.04 17.50 18.91
N ASP A 134 12.86 17.04 20.15
CA ASP A 134 13.93 16.57 21.05
C ASP A 134 14.53 15.22 20.61
N LYS A 135 13.89 14.50 19.69
CA LYS A 135 14.30 13.17 19.21
C LYS A 135 14.94 13.17 17.83
N MET A 136 15.46 14.31 17.37
CA MET A 136 16.00 14.44 16.01
C MET A 136 17.06 13.38 15.67
N ALA A 137 17.96 13.04 16.59
CA ALA A 137 18.98 12.01 16.36
C ALA A 137 18.36 10.60 16.15
N ASP A 138 17.34 10.23 16.94
CA ASP A 138 16.60 8.97 16.80
C ASP A 138 15.81 8.94 15.48
N ILE A 139 15.18 10.06 15.12
CA ILE A 139 14.43 10.20 13.87
C ILE A 139 15.36 10.00 12.68
N ILE A 140 16.50 10.69 12.63
CA ILE A 140 17.49 10.54 11.56
C ILE A 140 17.96 9.09 11.46
N ALA A 141 18.37 8.48 12.58
CA ALA A 141 18.88 7.11 12.58
C ALA A 141 17.84 6.11 12.05
N LYS A 142 16.58 6.22 12.48
CA LYS A 142 15.49 5.33 12.03
C LYS A 142 15.06 5.59 10.59
N THR A 143 15.08 6.86 10.15
CA THR A 143 14.81 7.22 8.76
C THR A 143 15.88 6.62 7.84
N THR A 144 17.16 6.74 8.20
CA THR A 144 18.28 6.12 7.46
C THR A 144 18.17 4.60 7.41
N ALA A 145 17.88 3.94 8.54
CA ALA A 145 17.72 2.48 8.56
C ALA A 145 16.56 2.00 7.66
N ALA A 146 15.44 2.73 7.64
CA ALA A 146 14.32 2.43 6.76
C ALA A 146 14.69 2.63 5.28
N ASP A 147 15.44 3.68 4.95
CA ASP A 147 15.94 3.94 3.59
C ASP A 147 16.89 2.84 3.10
N GLU A 148 17.87 2.48 3.92
CA GLU A 148 18.83 1.41 3.59
C GLU A 148 18.12 0.08 3.35
N THR A 149 17.14 -0.25 4.18
CA THR A 149 16.34 -1.47 4.01
C THR A 149 15.52 -1.43 2.72
N ALA A 150 14.82 -0.32 2.44
CA ALA A 150 14.04 -0.18 1.22
C ALA A 150 14.91 -0.30 -0.05
N LYS A 151 16.06 0.38 -0.10
CA LYS A 151 17.03 0.29 -1.21
C LYS A 151 17.65 -1.08 -1.37
N SER A 152 17.92 -1.77 -0.26
CA SER A 152 18.40 -3.15 -0.27
C SER A 152 17.38 -4.12 -0.87
N LEU A 153 16.09 -3.92 -0.60
CA LEU A 153 15.02 -4.79 -1.07
C LEU A 153 14.65 -4.50 -2.53
N ASP A 154 14.59 -3.23 -2.91
CA ASP A 154 14.19 -2.78 -4.24
C ASP A 154 14.79 -1.39 -4.56
N PRO A 155 15.99 -1.33 -5.16
CA PRO A 155 16.65 -0.07 -5.49
C PRO A 155 15.90 0.75 -6.56
N ASP A 156 15.03 0.11 -7.34
CA ASP A 156 14.25 0.73 -8.41
C ASP A 156 12.81 1.05 -7.99
N ASN A 157 12.53 1.03 -6.68
CA ASN A 157 11.18 1.29 -6.18
C ASN A 157 10.70 2.68 -6.64
N PRO A 158 9.61 2.76 -7.44
CA PRO A 158 9.17 4.00 -8.06
C PRO A 158 8.67 5.04 -7.05
N ARG A 159 8.46 4.66 -5.77
CA ARG A 159 8.05 5.62 -4.74
C ARG A 159 9.18 6.48 -4.19
N TYR A 160 10.42 6.24 -4.61
CA TYR A 160 11.55 7.12 -4.33
C TYR A 160 11.62 8.35 -5.23
N TYR A 161 11.01 8.30 -6.42
CA TYR A 161 11.17 9.28 -7.50
C TYR A 161 9.86 10.02 -7.76
#